data_AF-E8V2Y3-F1
#
_entry.id   AF-E8V2Y3-F1
#
_cell.length_a   1.000
_cell.length_b   1.000
_cell.length_c   1.000
_cell.angle_alpha   90.00
_cell.angle_beta   90.00
_cell.angle_gamma   90.00
#
_symmetry.space_group_name_H-M   'P 1'
#
loop_
_entity.id
_entity.type
_entity.pdbx_description
1 polymer ?
#
loop_
_entity_poly.entity_id
_entity_poly.type
_entity_poly.pdbx_seq_one_letter_code
_entity_poly.pdbx_strand_id
1 'polypeptide(L)'
;MKLLTAFLATSLTLVATAQSKSVFGDYADAHPATVSVLAVSTSTHQSWAGNQDVYLADISMKDGEHRLAKVVDQYEGYGYPIRPAVLRERELLKIQLIRVTECDTLGSKIYLPADARVFDASTRDTLRTHAGDIIPCYRTLHKTIKIVKIKK
;
A
#
# COMPACT_ATOMS: atom_id res chain seq x y z
N MET A 1 70.82 -17.08 -1.94
CA MET A 1 69.67 -16.36 -1.33
C MET A 1 68.51 -16.46 -2.31
N LYS A 2 67.47 -17.23 -1.99
CA LYS A 2 66.30 -17.50 -2.85
C LYS A 2 65.15 -16.60 -2.41
N LEU A 3 64.69 -15.71 -3.28
CA LEU A 3 63.40 -15.02 -3.13
C LEU A 3 62.37 -15.80 -3.96
N LEU A 4 61.35 -16.35 -3.29
CA LEU A 4 60.16 -16.91 -3.91
C LEU A 4 59.03 -15.91 -3.72
N THR A 5 58.67 -15.20 -4.79
CA THR A 5 57.49 -14.36 -4.87
C THR A 5 56.30 -15.22 -5.28
N ALA A 6 55.37 -15.44 -4.34
CA ALA A 6 54.06 -16.02 -4.61
C ALA A 6 53.10 -14.92 -5.08
N PHE A 7 52.62 -15.01 -6.32
CA PHE A 7 51.50 -14.21 -6.81
C PHE A 7 50.19 -14.91 -6.44
N LEU A 8 49.48 -14.41 -5.43
CA LEU A 8 48.05 -14.72 -5.24
C LEU A 8 47.23 -13.82 -6.15
N ALA A 9 46.65 -14.39 -7.21
CA ALA A 9 45.61 -13.75 -7.99
C ALA A 9 44.27 -13.87 -7.23
N THR A 10 43.90 -12.83 -6.49
CA THR A 10 42.54 -12.69 -5.93
C THR A 10 41.59 -12.24 -7.02
N SER A 11 40.82 -13.20 -7.55
CA SER A 11 39.67 -12.93 -8.42
C SER A 11 38.58 -12.20 -7.61
N LEU A 12 38.47 -10.88 -7.78
CA LEU A 12 37.29 -10.13 -7.33
C LEU A 12 36.11 -10.53 -8.23
N THR A 13 35.28 -11.47 -7.77
CA THR A 13 33.92 -11.62 -8.30
C THR A 13 33.11 -10.38 -7.91
N LEU A 14 32.93 -9.47 -8.86
CA LEU A 14 31.93 -8.42 -8.80
C LEU A 14 30.55 -9.09 -8.77
N VAL A 15 29.97 -9.25 -7.58
CA VAL A 15 28.57 -9.60 -7.44
C VAL A 15 27.77 -8.33 -7.77
N ALA A 16 27.41 -8.19 -9.04
CA ALA A 16 26.45 -7.19 -9.46
C ALA A 16 25.09 -7.54 -8.84
N THR A 17 24.78 -6.97 -7.69
CA THR A 17 23.43 -6.98 -7.14
C THR A 17 22.55 -6.17 -8.08
N ALA A 18 21.87 -6.85 -8.99
CA ALA A 18 20.75 -6.28 -9.73
C ALA A 18 19.69 -5.89 -8.69
N GLN A 19 19.70 -4.65 -8.23
CA GLN A 19 18.61 -4.07 -7.44
C GLN A 19 17.38 -4.07 -8.34
N SER A 20 16.53 -5.09 -8.19
CA SER A 20 15.20 -5.11 -8.78
C SER A 20 14.48 -3.83 -8.34
N LYS A 21 14.25 -2.89 -9.27
CA LYS A 21 13.46 -1.69 -9.01
C LYS A 21 12.12 -2.15 -8.42
N SER A 22 11.86 -1.79 -7.17
CA SER A 22 10.59 -2.06 -6.48
C SER A 22 9.44 -1.55 -7.35
N VAL A 23 8.42 -2.38 -7.55
CA VAL A 23 7.22 -2.05 -8.34
C VAL A 23 6.43 -0.88 -7.72
N PHE A 24 6.70 -0.57 -6.45
CA PHE A 24 6.07 0.50 -5.69
C PHE A 24 6.92 1.78 -5.56
N GLY A 25 7.71 2.11 -6.58
CA GLY A 25 8.46 3.37 -6.64
C GLY A 25 7.58 4.64 -6.56
N ASP A 26 8.22 5.80 -6.52
CA ASP A 26 7.54 7.10 -6.51
C ASP A 26 7.11 7.49 -7.92
N TYR A 27 5.96 6.95 -8.33
CA TYR A 27 5.35 7.27 -9.62
C TYR A 27 4.27 8.35 -9.47
N ALA A 28 4.36 9.39 -10.30
CA ALA A 28 3.34 10.44 -10.37
C ALA A 28 2.05 9.98 -11.09
N ASP A 29 2.15 8.92 -11.89
CA ASP A 29 1.05 8.41 -12.71
C ASP A 29 0.21 7.34 -12.00
N ALA A 30 -1.01 7.13 -12.50
CA ALA A 30 -1.92 6.12 -11.98
C ALA A 30 -1.52 4.71 -12.44
N HIS A 31 -1.44 3.78 -11.49
CA HIS A 31 -1.03 2.39 -11.72
C HIS A 31 -2.13 1.40 -11.31
N PRO A 32 -2.38 0.35 -12.12
CA PRO A 32 -3.37 -0.65 -11.77
C PRO A 32 -2.91 -1.43 -10.54
N ALA A 33 -3.81 -1.61 -9.60
CA ALA A 33 -3.58 -2.39 -8.40
C ALA A 33 -4.79 -3.24 -8.06
N THR A 34 -4.52 -4.37 -7.41
CA THR A 34 -5.51 -5.12 -6.63
C THR A 34 -5.40 -4.67 -5.18
N VAL A 35 -6.53 -4.34 -4.57
CA VAL A 35 -6.59 -3.77 -3.22
C VAL A 35 -7.52 -4.63 -2.36
N SER A 36 -7.05 -5.06 -1.20
CA SER A 36 -7.87 -5.63 -0.14
C SER A 36 -7.95 -4.65 1.02
N VAL A 37 -9.16 -4.17 1.34
CA VAL A 37 -9.36 -3.23 2.46
C VAL A 37 -9.34 -3.99 3.77
N LEU A 38 -8.38 -3.66 4.63
CA LEU A 38 -8.18 -4.28 5.96
C LEU A 38 -8.95 -3.54 7.05
N ALA A 39 -9.04 -2.21 6.93
CA ALA A 39 -9.82 -1.37 7.81
C ALA A 39 -10.16 -0.01 7.18
N VAL A 40 -11.26 0.58 7.64
CA VAL A 40 -11.55 2.00 7.38
C VAL A 40 -10.95 2.84 8.52
N SER A 41 -10.06 3.76 8.15
CA SER A 41 -9.40 4.71 9.05
C SER A 41 -10.15 6.05 9.02
N THR A 42 -10.27 6.69 10.19
CA THR A 42 -10.78 8.07 10.29
C THR A 42 -9.67 9.11 10.29
N SER A 43 -8.44 8.75 9.88
CA SER A 43 -7.34 9.73 9.75
C SER A 43 -7.58 10.63 8.53
N THR A 44 -8.55 11.53 8.62
CA THR A 44 -8.86 12.52 7.59
C THR A 44 -9.00 13.89 8.21
N HIS A 45 -7.93 14.69 8.10
CA HIS A 45 -7.99 16.13 8.29
C HIS A 45 -7.40 16.80 7.06
N GLN A 46 -8.16 16.89 5.97
CA GLN A 46 -8.09 18.02 5.02
C GLN A 46 -9.46 18.22 4.37
N SER A 47 -10.19 19.18 4.94
CA SER A 47 -11.48 19.71 4.48
C SER A 47 -11.21 20.77 3.42
N TRP A 48 -11.59 20.55 2.16
CA TRP A 48 -12.05 21.63 1.24
C TRP A 48 -12.52 21.21 -0.17
N ALA A 49 -12.42 19.95 -0.63
CA ALA A 49 -12.70 19.63 -2.06
C ALA A 49 -13.36 18.27 -2.37
N GLY A 50 -14.27 17.76 -1.53
CA GLY A 50 -15.07 16.56 -1.83
C GLY A 50 -15.28 15.64 -0.64
N ASN A 51 -15.89 14.47 -0.90
CA ASN A 51 -16.00 13.40 0.08
C ASN A 51 -14.69 12.58 0.08
N GLN A 52 -14.28 12.08 1.25
CA GLN A 52 -13.05 11.33 1.38
C GLN A 52 -13.19 10.19 2.39
N ASP A 53 -12.86 8.99 1.96
CA ASP A 53 -12.63 7.83 2.82
C ASP A 53 -11.13 7.48 2.87
N VAL A 54 -10.66 6.98 4.01
CA VAL A 54 -9.29 6.47 4.13
C VAL A 54 -9.32 5.03 4.59
N TYR A 55 -8.54 4.21 3.92
CA TYR A 55 -8.44 2.79 4.15
C TYR A 55 -7.01 2.43 4.51
N LEU A 56 -6.88 1.51 5.47
CA LEU A 56 -5.69 0.69 5.58
C LEU A 56 -5.92 -0.53 4.71
N ALA A 57 -5.02 -0.78 3.76
CA ALA A 57 -5.20 -1.80 2.77
C ALA A 57 -3.91 -2.58 2.52
N ASP A 58 -4.07 -3.83 2.10
CA ASP A 58 -3.02 -4.55 1.38
C ASP A 58 -3.19 -4.30 -0.12
N ILE A 59 -2.12 -3.87 -0.78
CA ILE A 59 -2.12 -3.54 -2.20
C ILE A 59 -1.13 -4.41 -2.98
N SER A 60 -1.51 -4.78 -4.19
CA SER A 60 -0.64 -5.49 -5.14
C SER A 60 -0.70 -4.83 -6.51
N MET A 61 0.44 -4.29 -6.97
CA MET A 61 0.56 -3.60 -8.27
C MET A 61 1.10 -4.50 -9.39
N LYS A 62 1.73 -5.62 -9.04
CA LYS A 62 2.22 -6.66 -9.94
C LYS A 62 2.18 -7.99 -9.21
N ASP A 63 1.95 -9.06 -9.97
CA ASP A 63 1.80 -10.42 -9.47
C ASP A 63 2.87 -10.78 -8.43
N GLY A 64 2.42 -11.01 -7.19
CA GLY A 64 3.22 -11.56 -6.08
C GLY A 64 3.77 -10.54 -5.09
N GLU A 65 3.85 -9.25 -5.44
CA GLU A 65 4.31 -8.22 -4.49
C GLU A 65 3.11 -7.54 -3.80
N HIS A 66 3.14 -7.59 -2.47
CA HIS A 66 2.12 -7.04 -1.58
C HIS A 66 2.73 -5.97 -0.68
N ARG A 67 1.94 -4.96 -0.34
CA ARG A 67 2.38 -3.89 0.55
C ARG A 67 1.22 -3.35 1.36
N LEU A 68 1.46 -3.18 2.66
CA LEU A 68 0.56 -2.42 3.53
C LEU A 68 0.60 -0.94 3.15
N ALA A 69 -0.56 -0.35 2.89
CA ALA A 69 -0.66 1.02 2.40
C ALA A 69 -1.85 1.77 3.01
N LYS A 70 -1.70 3.08 3.09
CA LYS A 70 -2.78 4.03 3.34
C LYS A 70 -3.38 4.41 2.00
N VAL A 71 -4.63 4.04 1.77
CA VAL A 71 -5.36 4.32 0.53
C VAL A 71 -6.39 5.40 0.80
N VAL A 72 -6.32 6.51 0.07
CA VAL A 72 -7.21 7.65 0.19
C VAL A 72 -8.16 7.65 -1.00
N ASP A 73 -9.45 7.45 -0.75
CA ASP A 73 -10.49 7.50 -1.77
C ASP A 73 -11.22 8.82 -1.74
N GLN A 74 -10.92 9.67 -2.73
CA GLN A 74 -11.59 10.96 -2.92
C GLN A 74 -12.62 10.84 -4.03
N TYR A 75 -13.85 11.27 -3.73
CA TYR A 75 -14.96 11.21 -4.66
C TYR A 75 -15.83 12.46 -4.60
N GLU A 76 -16.56 12.71 -5.69
CA GLU A 76 -17.43 13.88 -5.84
C GLU A 76 -18.50 13.91 -4.72
N GLY A 77 -19.01 15.10 -4.42
CA GLY A 77 -20.05 15.29 -3.37
C GLY A 77 -21.30 14.41 -3.58
N TYR A 78 -21.65 14.14 -4.83
CA TYR A 78 -22.76 13.26 -5.23
C TYR A 78 -22.31 11.81 -5.54
N GLY A 79 -21.01 11.52 -5.45
CA GLY A 79 -20.47 10.17 -5.60
C GLY A 79 -20.79 9.31 -4.38
N TYR A 80 -20.94 8.01 -4.60
CA TYR A 80 -21.18 7.05 -3.53
C TYR A 80 -19.86 6.42 -3.06
N PRO A 81 -19.62 6.28 -1.75
CA PRO A 81 -18.46 5.54 -1.26
C PRO A 81 -18.52 4.06 -1.70
N ILE A 82 -17.41 3.35 -1.53
CA ILE A 82 -17.39 1.90 -1.66
C ILE A 82 -18.45 1.32 -0.70
N ARG A 83 -19.33 0.46 -1.23
CA ARG A 83 -20.48 -0.06 -0.48
C ARG A 83 -19.99 -0.78 0.79
N PRO A 84 -20.58 -0.52 1.98
CA PRO A 84 -20.18 -1.19 3.21
C PRO A 84 -20.20 -2.72 3.16
N ALA A 85 -21.09 -3.31 2.35
CA ALA A 85 -21.13 -4.77 2.13
C ALA A 85 -19.83 -5.29 1.49
N VAL A 86 -19.34 -4.62 0.44
CA VAL A 86 -18.09 -4.95 -0.27
C VAL A 86 -16.90 -4.89 0.68
N LEU A 87 -16.85 -3.84 1.50
CA LEU A 87 -15.79 -3.65 2.49
C LEU A 87 -15.85 -4.73 3.58
N ARG A 88 -17.04 -5.06 4.09
CA ARG A 88 -17.23 -6.11 5.12
C ARG A 88 -16.87 -7.50 4.62
N GLU A 89 -17.21 -7.80 3.38
CA GLU A 89 -16.88 -9.08 2.72
C GLU A 89 -15.41 -9.15 2.27
N ARG A 90 -14.66 -8.05 2.42
CA ARG A 90 -13.25 -7.91 2.03
C ARG A 90 -12.99 -8.35 0.59
N GLU A 91 -13.93 -8.01 -0.29
CA GLU A 91 -13.78 -8.33 -1.71
C GLU A 91 -12.53 -7.63 -2.26
N LEU A 92 -11.81 -8.33 -3.14
CA LEU A 92 -10.68 -7.75 -3.84
C LEU A 92 -11.17 -6.70 -4.82
N LEU A 93 -10.52 -5.54 -4.84
CA LEU A 93 -10.87 -4.42 -5.69
C LEU A 93 -9.78 -4.20 -6.74
N LYS A 94 -10.15 -4.06 -8.02
CA LYS A 94 -9.27 -3.50 -9.05
C LYS A 94 -9.44 -1.98 -9.04
N ILE A 95 -8.33 -1.27 -8.82
CA ILE A 95 -8.30 0.19 -8.65
C ILE A 95 -7.08 0.76 -9.38
N GLN A 96 -7.17 1.98 -9.86
CA GLN A 96 -5.99 2.77 -10.26
C GLN A 96 -5.50 3.59 -9.05
N LEU A 97 -4.23 3.42 -8.67
CA LEU A 97 -3.60 4.09 -7.54
C LEU A 97 -2.52 5.07 -8.00
N ILE A 98 -2.48 6.26 -7.38
CA ILE A 98 -1.44 7.27 -7.57
C ILE A 98 -0.67 7.41 -6.27
N ARG A 99 0.66 7.35 -6.30
CA ARG A 99 1.50 7.54 -5.11
C ARG A 99 1.45 9.00 -4.66
N VAL A 100 1.27 9.24 -3.36
CA VAL A 100 1.26 10.60 -2.79
C VAL A 100 2.18 10.62 -1.57
N THR A 101 3.44 10.96 -1.78
CA THR A 101 4.50 10.89 -0.74
C THR A 101 4.23 11.81 0.45
N GLU A 102 3.56 12.93 0.21
CA GLU A 102 3.27 13.96 1.21
C GLU A 102 2.27 13.49 2.28
N CYS A 103 1.50 12.42 2.01
CA CYS A 103 0.53 11.87 2.96
C CYS A 103 0.98 10.56 3.62
N ASP A 104 2.24 10.17 3.43
CA ASP A 104 2.89 9.10 4.17
C ASP A 104 2.79 9.33 5.67
N THR A 105 2.70 8.22 6.40
CA THR A 105 2.57 8.29 7.84
C THR A 105 3.22 7.08 8.48
N LEU A 106 3.62 7.23 9.74
CA LEU A 106 4.06 6.08 10.52
C LEU A 106 2.86 5.18 10.85
N GLY A 107 3.07 3.87 10.95
CA GLY A 107 2.02 2.93 11.35
C GLY A 107 1.37 3.30 12.68
N SER A 108 2.17 3.78 13.64
CA SER A 108 1.73 4.30 14.95
C SER A 108 0.81 5.52 14.88
N LYS A 109 0.80 6.25 13.75
CA LYS A 109 -0.06 7.42 13.51
C LYS A 109 -1.36 7.06 12.77
N ILE A 110 -1.56 5.79 12.39
CA ILE A 110 -2.80 5.33 11.78
C ILE A 110 -3.81 5.03 12.89
N TYR A 111 -4.91 5.78 12.89
CA TYR A 111 -5.99 5.58 13.84
C TYR A 111 -7.07 4.66 13.27
N LEU A 112 -7.33 3.57 13.99
CA LEU A 112 -8.42 2.64 13.72
C LEU A 112 -9.48 2.82 14.82
N PRO A 113 -10.71 3.28 14.49
CA PRO A 113 -11.75 3.44 15.51
C PRO A 113 -12.07 2.12 16.21
N ALA A 114 -12.59 2.13 17.44
CA ALA A 114 -13.02 0.88 18.09
C ALA A 114 -14.14 0.17 17.30
N ASP A 115 -14.99 0.95 16.62
CA ASP A 115 -16.21 0.49 15.96
C ASP A 115 -16.17 0.53 14.43
N ALA A 116 -14.99 0.65 13.80
CA ALA A 116 -14.95 0.64 12.33
C ALA A 116 -15.63 -0.63 11.82
N ARG A 117 -16.62 -0.41 10.96
CA ARG A 117 -17.59 -1.42 10.52
C ARG A 117 -16.98 -2.51 9.62
N VAL A 118 -15.66 -2.47 9.44
CA VAL A 118 -14.84 -3.30 8.56
C VAL A 118 -13.51 -3.44 9.29
N PHE A 119 -13.35 -4.55 10.01
CA PHE A 119 -12.10 -4.86 10.68
C PHE A 119 -11.70 -6.30 10.44
N ASP A 120 -10.45 -6.48 10.07
CA ASP A 120 -9.73 -7.65 10.53
C ASP A 120 -9.20 -7.43 11.94
N ALA A 121 -9.47 -8.39 12.83
CA ALA A 121 -8.89 -8.37 14.17
C ALA A 121 -7.35 -8.38 14.07
N SER A 122 -6.81 -9.05 13.04
CA SER A 122 -5.38 -9.08 12.74
C SER A 122 -4.80 -7.70 12.35
N THR A 123 -5.62 -6.77 11.85
CA THR A 123 -5.16 -5.45 11.39
C THR A 123 -4.50 -4.64 12.51
N ARG A 124 -4.99 -4.77 13.75
CA ARG A 124 -4.38 -4.10 14.92
C ARG A 124 -2.99 -4.65 15.21
N ASP A 125 -2.83 -5.96 15.11
CA ASP A 125 -1.52 -6.60 15.28
C ASP A 125 -0.56 -6.23 14.16
N THR A 126 -1.04 -6.16 12.92
CA THR A 126 -0.26 -5.67 11.78
C THR A 126 0.23 -4.24 12.01
N LEU A 127 -0.65 -3.30 12.40
CA LEU A 127 -0.23 -1.93 12.71
C LEU A 127 0.74 -1.85 13.89
N ARG A 128 0.54 -2.69 14.92
CA ARG A 128 1.47 -2.75 16.06
C ARG A 128 2.84 -3.25 15.64
N THR A 129 2.90 -4.26 14.77
CA THR A 129 4.14 -4.82 14.23
C THR A 129 4.87 -3.79 13.37
N HIS A 130 4.12 -3.02 12.57
CA HIS A 130 4.64 -1.98 11.67
C HIS A 130 4.54 -0.57 12.26
N ALA A 131 4.51 -0.44 13.59
CA ALA A 131 4.25 0.86 14.25
C ALA A 131 5.33 1.92 13.95
N GLY A 132 6.57 1.47 13.76
CA GLY A 132 7.71 2.32 13.40
C GLY A 132 7.92 2.50 11.90
N ASP A 133 7.19 1.74 11.07
CA ASP A 133 7.39 1.75 9.63
C ASP A 133 6.63 2.90 8.97
N ILE A 134 7.20 3.42 7.88
CA ILE A 134 6.48 4.35 7.00
C ILE A 134 5.46 3.54 6.19
N ILE A 135 4.20 3.86 6.38
CA ILE A 135 3.10 3.33 5.58
C ILE A 135 2.89 4.26 4.39
N PRO A 136 3.19 3.81 3.16
CA PRO A 136 3.08 4.64 1.98
C PRO A 136 1.62 4.98 1.70
N CYS A 137 1.41 6.20 1.24
CA CYS A 137 0.11 6.74 0.93
C CYS A 137 -0.17 6.73 -0.58
N TYR A 138 -1.37 6.31 -0.96
CA TYR A 138 -1.86 6.30 -2.33
C TYR A 138 -3.24 6.93 -2.40
N ARG A 139 -3.50 7.61 -3.50
CA ARG A 139 -4.83 8.12 -3.86
C ARG A 139 -5.45 7.22 -4.91
N THR A 140 -6.71 6.87 -4.73
CA THR A 140 -7.46 6.12 -5.75
C THR A 140 -7.98 7.07 -6.82
N LEU A 141 -8.22 6.52 -8.02
CA LEU A 141 -9.18 7.09 -8.94
C LEU A 141 -10.53 6.40 -8.71
N HIS A 142 -11.41 7.01 -7.90
CA HIS A 142 -12.66 6.40 -7.44
C HIS A 142 -13.51 5.76 -8.56
N LYS A 143 -13.66 6.45 -9.70
CA LYS A 143 -14.44 5.96 -10.87
C LYS A 143 -13.89 4.68 -11.49
N THR A 144 -12.69 4.24 -11.13
CA THR A 144 -12.03 3.03 -11.65
C THR A 144 -12.25 1.79 -10.79
N ILE A 145 -12.80 1.94 -9.58
CA ILE A 145 -12.97 0.86 -8.61
C ILE A 145 -13.93 -0.19 -9.18
N LYS A 146 -13.46 -1.44 -9.25
CA LYS A 146 -14.25 -2.59 -9.67
C LYS A 146 -14.03 -3.76 -8.72
N ILE A 147 -15.11 -4.42 -8.30
CA ILE A 147 -15.05 -5.65 -7.52
C ILE A 147 -14.53 -6.79 -8.41
N VAL A 148 -13.55 -7.52 -7.91
CA VAL A 148 -13.11 -8.80 -8.48
C VAL A 148 -14.10 -9.86 -8.03
N LYS A 149 -15.03 -10.24 -8.92
CA LYS A 149 -15.91 -11.37 -8.67
C LYS A 149 -15.07 -12.65 -8.65
N ILE A 150 -14.84 -13.21 -7.46
CA ILE A 150 -14.33 -14.57 -7.33
C ILE A 150 -15.51 -15.48 -7.66
N LYS A 151 -15.43 -16.22 -8.78
CA LYS A 151 -16.40 -17.29 -9.05
C LYS A 151 -16.25 -18.31 -7.93
N LYS A 152 -17.26 -18.42 -7.07
CA LYS A 152 -17.40 -19.51 -6.11
C LYS A 152 -17.67 -20.81 -6.85
#